data_AF-A0A931KTK5-F1
#
_entry.id   AF-A0A931KTK5-F1
#
_cell.length_a   1.000
_cell.length_b   1.000
_cell.length_c   1.000
_cell.angle_alpha   90.00
_cell.angle_beta   90.00
_cell.angle_gamma   90.00
#
_symmetry.space_group_name_H-M   'P 1'
#
loop_
_entity.id
_entity.type
_entity.pdbx_description
1 polymer ?
#
loop_
_entity_poly.entity_id
_entity_poly.type
_entity_poly.pdbx_seq_one_letter_code
_entity_poly.pdbx_strand_id
1 'polypeptide(L)'
;MIKYILASGLFLITLAPHLFAQTCSDADVIAIKTKWVFDKDAYNRFQPGITATLLKNVFENTAAYKQLFIAAYPEPSGGLMKGYAYIVDQTNYHIRGHADYVYNATYFGYRCAKDKNEVIIDPEKLSINMAELRANNLRGVLEEVADSFELNGKPVRVFRLAHALKDPRGFHSFEGLGHDNSIAVLFTHNDILPYRYLTRKEYLSMIKTYWEKLMKNGMALVDEQEKQILDMEASAKKDYTGELRENMLKELNSQLEQYRKRKGANKQHLDSGIQQELDSIDYAFKHYSDKELREPAIPKADDVYRGFITEKEGGFYFVILDSSYFKKNLPSYAAQTLVLQSYYLETEPGALSWVKAIREKFPYDKLKTLIDK
;
A
#
# COMPACT_ATOMS: atom_id res chain seq x y z
N MET A 1 50.66 -54.66 40.23
CA MET A 1 50.15 -54.77 41.61
C MET A 1 50.15 -53.36 42.18
N ILE A 2 48.95 -52.86 42.45
CA ILE A 2 48.62 -51.47 42.81
C ILE A 2 48.94 -51.23 44.29
N LYS A 3 49.65 -50.15 44.63
CA LYS A 3 49.56 -49.50 45.95
C LYS A 3 49.68 -47.98 45.81
N TYR A 4 48.58 -47.32 46.18
CA TYR A 4 48.37 -45.89 46.26
C TYR A 4 49.16 -45.27 47.44
N ILE A 5 49.68 -44.06 47.24
CA ILE A 5 50.08 -43.15 48.31
C ILE A 5 49.04 -42.02 48.35
N LEU A 6 48.38 -41.89 49.50
CA LEU A 6 47.64 -40.70 49.92
C LEU A 6 48.64 -39.58 50.23
N ALA A 7 48.40 -38.38 49.72
CA ALA A 7 48.87 -37.14 50.35
C ALA A 7 47.80 -36.05 50.15
N SER A 8 47.28 -35.63 51.29
CA SER A 8 46.31 -34.56 51.48
C SER A 8 46.88 -33.20 51.06
N GLY A 9 46.08 -32.40 50.37
CA GLY A 9 46.38 -31.01 50.02
C GLY A 9 45.10 -30.22 49.82
N LEU A 10 44.49 -29.82 50.93
CA LEU A 10 43.35 -28.93 50.98
C LEU A 10 43.83 -27.51 50.61
N PHE A 11 43.48 -27.03 49.41
CA PHE A 11 43.53 -25.61 49.08
C PHE A 11 42.11 -25.19 48.69
N LEU A 12 41.40 -24.60 49.65
CA LEU A 12 40.21 -23.79 49.39
C LEU A 12 40.66 -22.58 48.57
N ILE A 13 40.44 -22.63 47.26
CA ILE A 13 40.32 -21.43 46.44
C ILE A 13 38.81 -21.17 46.30
N THR A 14 38.29 -20.31 47.17
CA THR A 14 37.03 -19.62 46.96
C THR A 14 37.21 -18.66 45.79
N LEU A 15 37.09 -19.16 44.56
CA LEU A 15 36.82 -18.31 43.41
C LEU A 15 35.35 -17.89 43.51
N ALA A 16 35.16 -16.61 43.84
CA ALA A 16 33.86 -15.97 43.87
C ALA A 16 33.07 -16.28 42.58
N PRO A 17 31.80 -16.69 42.65
CA PRO A 17 30.92 -16.71 41.49
C PRO A 17 30.49 -15.29 41.19
N HIS A 18 31.43 -14.43 40.77
CA HIS A 18 31.07 -13.28 39.95
C HIS A 18 30.86 -13.80 38.53
N LEU A 19 29.71 -14.49 38.37
CA LEU A 19 28.95 -14.46 37.15
C LEU A 19 28.77 -12.97 36.81
N PHE A 20 29.69 -12.43 36.02
CA PHE A 20 29.38 -11.26 35.21
C PHE A 20 28.24 -11.74 34.31
N ALA A 21 27.01 -11.51 34.72
CA ALA A 21 25.88 -11.54 33.81
C ALA A 21 26.26 -10.56 32.70
N GLN A 22 26.75 -11.07 31.56
CA GLN A 22 27.00 -10.25 30.39
C GLN A 22 25.67 -9.62 30.03
N THR A 23 25.49 -8.36 30.42
CA THR A 23 24.31 -7.57 30.10
C THR A 23 24.24 -7.48 28.60
N CYS A 24 23.27 -8.15 27.99
CA CYS A 24 23.15 -8.12 26.54
C CYS A 24 22.89 -6.67 26.07
N SER A 25 23.64 -6.23 25.07
CA SER A 25 23.62 -4.87 24.54
C SER A 25 23.21 -4.85 23.06
N ASP A 26 22.81 -3.68 22.55
CA ASP A 26 22.49 -3.52 21.13
C ASP A 26 23.71 -3.83 20.23
N ALA A 27 24.93 -3.56 20.72
CA ALA A 27 26.16 -3.91 20.01
C ALA A 27 26.33 -5.43 19.89
N ASP A 28 26.05 -6.17 20.97
CA ASP A 28 26.08 -7.64 20.95
C ASP A 28 25.05 -8.20 19.97
N VAL A 29 23.84 -7.61 19.96
CA VAL A 29 22.79 -7.98 19.02
C VAL A 29 23.24 -7.76 17.57
N ILE A 30 23.74 -6.57 17.22
CA ILE A 30 24.20 -6.24 15.86
C ILE A 30 25.34 -7.16 15.39
N ALA A 31 26.19 -7.62 16.32
CA ALA A 31 27.29 -8.53 16.03
C ALA A 31 26.83 -9.95 15.66
N ILE A 32 25.60 -10.36 16.00
CA ILE A 32 25.07 -11.68 15.67
C ILE A 32 24.88 -11.79 14.17
N LYS A 33 25.73 -12.61 13.53
CA LYS A 33 25.61 -12.96 12.11
C LYS A 33 24.50 -13.98 11.90
N THR A 34 23.68 -13.76 10.89
CA THR A 34 22.60 -14.67 10.51
C THR A 34 22.70 -15.01 9.02
N LYS A 35 21.81 -15.91 8.58
CA LYS A 35 21.71 -16.31 7.17
C LYS A 35 20.33 -15.93 6.66
N TRP A 36 20.25 -15.78 5.35
CA TRP A 36 18.98 -15.71 4.67
C TRP A 36 18.20 -17.01 4.81
N VAL A 37 16.96 -16.91 5.25
CA VAL A 37 15.99 -18.01 5.26
C VAL A 37 14.97 -17.76 4.15
N PHE A 38 14.75 -18.75 3.30
CA PHE A 38 13.80 -18.62 2.19
C PHE A 38 12.61 -19.53 2.43
N ASP A 39 11.43 -18.92 2.49
CA ASP A 39 10.19 -19.64 2.72
C ASP A 39 9.71 -20.22 1.39
N LYS A 40 9.76 -21.56 1.27
CA LYS A 40 9.22 -22.29 0.12
C LYS A 40 7.73 -22.61 0.28
N ASP A 41 7.14 -22.39 1.45
CA ASP A 41 5.73 -22.68 1.73
C ASP A 41 4.87 -21.42 1.61
N ALA A 42 5.48 -20.24 1.57
CA ALA A 42 4.85 -19.02 1.02
C ALA A 42 4.33 -19.23 -0.41
N TYR A 43 4.87 -20.22 -1.12
CA TYR A 43 4.35 -20.75 -2.39
C TYR A 43 3.03 -21.52 -2.25
N ASN A 44 2.30 -21.50 -1.14
CA ASN A 44 1.01 -22.22 -1.04
C ASN A 44 -0.18 -21.31 -0.74
N ARG A 45 0.03 -19.99 -0.70
CA ARG A 45 -1.05 -19.01 -0.50
C ARG A 45 -1.76 -18.64 -1.80
N PHE A 46 -1.94 -19.60 -2.72
CA PHE A 46 -2.53 -19.28 -4.02
C PHE A 46 -4.05 -19.33 -4.01
N GLN A 47 -4.59 -18.36 -4.72
CA GLN A 47 -6.00 -18.24 -5.00
C GLN A 47 -6.43 -19.19 -6.13
N PRO A 48 -7.72 -19.55 -6.19
CA PRO A 48 -8.28 -20.30 -7.31
C PRO A 48 -8.02 -19.59 -8.65
N GLY A 49 -7.54 -20.32 -9.67
CA GLY A 49 -7.42 -19.80 -11.04
C GLY A 49 -6.01 -19.46 -11.54
N ILE A 50 -4.98 -19.48 -10.68
CA ILE A 50 -3.59 -19.37 -11.12
C ILE A 50 -3.11 -20.72 -11.68
N THR A 51 -2.59 -20.72 -12.91
CA THR A 51 -2.06 -21.94 -13.53
C THR A 51 -0.69 -22.31 -12.95
N ALA A 52 -0.39 -23.60 -12.85
CA ALA A 52 0.92 -24.09 -12.40
C ALA A 52 2.07 -23.57 -13.28
N THR A 53 1.83 -23.37 -14.58
CA THR A 53 2.81 -22.82 -15.52
C THR A 53 3.13 -21.36 -15.22
N LEU A 54 2.10 -20.51 -15.04
CA LEU A 54 2.29 -19.12 -14.66
C LEU A 54 3.07 -19.02 -13.35
N LEU A 55 2.70 -19.87 -12.40
CA LEU A 55 3.31 -19.90 -11.10
C LEU A 55 4.81 -20.23 -11.16
N LYS A 56 5.15 -21.29 -11.89
CA LYS A 56 6.54 -21.70 -12.11
C LYS A 56 7.35 -20.55 -12.71
N ASN A 57 6.85 -19.91 -13.76
CA ASN A 57 7.58 -18.85 -14.47
C ASN A 57 7.77 -17.60 -13.60
N VAL A 58 6.75 -17.19 -12.84
CA VAL A 58 6.87 -16.10 -11.85
C VAL A 58 7.98 -16.42 -10.84
N PHE A 59 8.04 -17.66 -10.34
CA PHE A 59 9.06 -18.02 -9.35
C PHE A 59 10.46 -18.11 -9.93
N GLU A 60 10.60 -18.56 -11.17
CA GLU A 60 11.88 -18.49 -11.88
C GLU A 60 12.35 -17.03 -12.00
N ASN A 61 11.46 -16.08 -12.31
CA ASN A 61 11.79 -14.66 -12.33
C ASN A 61 12.19 -14.12 -10.95
N THR A 62 11.44 -14.44 -9.91
CA THR A 62 11.76 -13.97 -8.54
C THR A 62 13.02 -14.61 -7.96
N ALA A 63 13.52 -15.72 -8.51
CA ALA A 63 14.81 -16.27 -8.14
C ALA A 63 15.95 -15.30 -8.48
N ALA A 64 15.85 -14.56 -9.59
CA ALA A 64 16.81 -13.50 -9.91
C ALA A 64 16.72 -12.37 -8.88
N TYR A 65 15.52 -11.95 -8.49
CA TYR A 65 15.29 -10.89 -7.49
C TYR A 65 15.93 -11.23 -6.15
N LYS A 66 15.73 -12.47 -5.68
CA LYS A 66 16.40 -13.01 -4.51
C LYS A 66 17.92 -12.80 -4.53
N GLN A 67 18.57 -13.07 -5.66
CA GLN A 67 20.02 -12.90 -5.79
C GLN A 67 20.44 -11.42 -5.68
N LEU A 68 19.60 -10.48 -6.16
CA LEU A 68 19.87 -9.05 -6.01
C LEU A 68 19.84 -8.61 -4.54
N PHE A 69 18.87 -9.11 -3.76
CA PHE A 69 18.79 -8.85 -2.32
C PHE A 69 19.97 -9.46 -1.54
N ILE A 70 20.35 -10.70 -1.86
CA ILE A 70 21.54 -11.33 -1.26
C ILE A 70 22.81 -10.53 -1.61
N ALA A 71 22.95 -10.08 -2.85
CA ALA A 71 24.12 -9.29 -3.27
C ALA A 71 24.21 -7.95 -2.52
N ALA A 72 23.07 -7.32 -2.25
CA ALA A 72 23.02 -6.06 -1.50
C ALA A 72 23.37 -6.25 -0.01
N TYR A 73 22.99 -7.39 0.58
CA TYR A 73 23.20 -7.71 2.00
C TYR A 73 23.65 -9.17 2.20
N PRO A 74 24.93 -9.50 1.87
CA PRO A 74 25.40 -10.88 1.80
C PRO A 74 25.63 -11.53 3.17
N GLU A 75 25.92 -10.72 4.18
CA GLU A 75 26.17 -11.16 5.55
C GLU A 75 25.21 -10.49 6.53
N PRO A 76 23.96 -10.95 6.60
CA PRO A 76 23.01 -10.36 7.52
C PRO A 76 23.47 -10.42 8.97
N SER A 77 23.19 -9.36 9.72
CA SER A 77 23.46 -9.31 11.15
C SER A 77 22.42 -8.52 11.92
N GLY A 78 22.36 -8.70 13.23
CA GLY A 78 21.40 -8.01 14.10
C GLY A 78 19.99 -8.58 14.09
N GLY A 79 19.70 -9.52 13.20
CA GLY A 79 18.34 -10.02 12.98
C GLY A 79 18.28 -11.12 11.95
N LEU A 80 17.15 -11.80 11.87
CA LEU A 80 16.88 -12.85 10.89
C LEU A 80 16.40 -12.21 9.58
N MET A 81 16.97 -12.62 8.45
CA MET A 81 16.47 -12.25 7.12
C MET A 81 15.57 -13.34 6.58
N LYS A 82 14.35 -12.99 6.17
CA LYS A 82 13.52 -13.88 5.35
C LYS A 82 13.23 -13.29 3.98
N GLY A 83 13.27 -14.15 2.97
CA GLY A 83 12.86 -13.83 1.61
C GLY A 83 11.76 -14.78 1.14
N TYR A 84 10.72 -14.25 0.54
CA TYR A 84 9.65 -15.04 -0.06
C TYR A 84 9.01 -14.32 -1.24
N ALA A 85 8.44 -15.09 -2.15
CA ALA A 85 7.76 -14.59 -3.33
C ALA A 85 6.30 -15.01 -3.33
N TYR A 86 5.43 -14.16 -3.87
CA TYR A 86 4.02 -14.47 -4.04
C TYR A 86 3.42 -13.68 -5.22
N ILE A 87 2.37 -14.24 -5.82
CA ILE A 87 1.54 -13.55 -6.80
C ILE A 87 0.51 -12.73 -6.02
N VAL A 88 0.32 -11.47 -6.40
CA VAL A 88 -0.70 -10.61 -5.81
C VAL A 88 -1.97 -10.76 -6.62
N ASP A 89 -3.05 -11.16 -5.98
CA ASP A 89 -4.35 -11.18 -6.63
C ASP A 89 -5.08 -9.84 -6.43
N GLN A 90 -5.76 -9.40 -7.48
CA GLN A 90 -6.67 -8.24 -7.49
C GLN A 90 -6.14 -7.00 -6.78
N THR A 91 -5.06 -6.41 -7.31
CA THR A 91 -4.75 -5.05 -6.91
C THR A 91 -5.47 -4.04 -7.78
N ASN A 92 -5.70 -2.89 -7.19
CA ASN A 92 -6.09 -1.71 -7.92
C ASN A 92 -5.02 -1.17 -8.90
N TYR A 93 -3.91 -1.89 -9.03
CA TYR A 93 -2.79 -1.55 -9.90
C TYR A 93 -2.59 -2.62 -10.98
N HIS A 94 -3.51 -3.60 -11.09
CA HIS A 94 -3.38 -4.72 -12.02
C HIS A 94 -3.33 -4.25 -13.47
N ILE A 95 -2.28 -4.67 -14.17
CA ILE A 95 -2.11 -4.47 -15.59
C ILE A 95 -2.78 -5.64 -16.31
N ARG A 96 -3.86 -5.35 -17.03
CA ARG A 96 -4.65 -6.39 -17.72
C ARG A 96 -3.76 -7.29 -18.59
N GLY A 97 -3.83 -8.59 -18.32
CA GLY A 97 -3.09 -9.62 -19.06
C GLY A 97 -1.70 -9.95 -18.51
N HIS A 98 -1.26 -9.27 -17.45
CA HIS A 98 0.03 -9.48 -16.80
C HIS A 98 -0.18 -9.81 -15.33
N ALA A 99 0.60 -10.76 -14.82
CA ALA A 99 0.57 -11.14 -13.43
C ALA A 99 1.31 -10.09 -12.59
N ASP A 100 0.67 -9.67 -11.51
CA ASP A 100 1.28 -8.90 -10.44
C ASP A 100 1.98 -9.88 -9.49
N TYR A 101 3.25 -9.66 -9.20
CA TYR A 101 3.96 -10.52 -8.24
C TYR A 101 4.99 -9.73 -7.46
N VAL A 102 5.28 -10.22 -6.25
CA VAL A 102 6.14 -9.54 -5.30
C VAL A 102 7.18 -10.52 -4.79
N TYR A 103 8.41 -10.02 -4.68
CA TYR A 103 9.43 -10.61 -3.82
C TYR A 103 9.60 -9.72 -2.59
N ASN A 104 9.35 -10.27 -1.41
CA ASN A 104 9.51 -9.57 -0.14
C ASN A 104 10.79 -10.06 0.55
N ALA A 105 11.64 -9.12 0.96
CA ALA A 105 12.78 -9.32 1.83
C ALA A 105 12.53 -8.62 3.17
N THR A 106 12.24 -9.39 4.21
CA THR A 106 11.93 -8.88 5.55
C THR A 106 13.11 -9.09 6.50
N TYR A 107 13.42 -8.06 7.27
CA TYR A 107 14.37 -8.07 8.38
C TYR A 107 13.62 -8.19 9.71
N PHE A 108 13.90 -9.25 10.46
CA PHE A 108 13.34 -9.47 11.79
C PHE A 108 14.41 -9.18 12.82
N GLY A 109 14.37 -7.97 13.38
CA GLY A 109 15.34 -7.51 14.38
C GLY A 109 15.36 -8.43 15.60
N TYR A 110 16.57 -8.79 16.02
CA TYR A 110 16.79 -9.31 17.35
C TYR A 110 16.81 -8.14 18.33
N ARG A 111 16.43 -8.40 19.58
CA ARG A 111 16.54 -7.42 20.66
C ARG A 111 16.98 -8.06 21.95
N CYS A 112 17.55 -7.25 22.82
CA CYS A 112 17.84 -7.67 24.17
C CYS A 112 16.60 -7.65 25.06
N ALA A 113 16.17 -8.81 25.57
CA ALA A 113 15.23 -8.90 26.67
C ALA A 113 16.00 -8.69 27.98
N LYS A 114 16.12 -7.42 28.42
CA LYS A 114 16.93 -7.04 29.59
C LYS A 114 16.52 -7.77 30.88
N ASP A 115 15.24 -8.09 31.02
CA ASP A 115 14.66 -8.87 32.12
C ASP A 115 15.13 -10.33 32.13
N LYS A 116 15.42 -10.89 30.95
CA LYS A 116 15.88 -12.27 30.76
C LYS A 116 17.38 -12.38 30.49
N ASN A 117 18.04 -11.26 30.21
CA ASN A 117 19.40 -11.18 29.71
C ASN A 117 19.64 -12.08 28.48
N GLU A 118 18.65 -12.13 27.59
CA GLU A 118 18.65 -13.01 26.42
C GLU A 118 18.34 -12.20 25.15
N VAL A 119 18.85 -12.71 24.02
CA VAL A 119 18.51 -12.19 22.70
C VAL A 119 17.26 -12.90 22.21
N ILE A 120 16.20 -12.12 21.92
CA ILE A 120 14.94 -12.65 21.42
C ILE A 120 14.56 -11.98 20.10
N ILE A 121 13.71 -12.65 19.33
CA ILE A 121 13.01 -12.05 18.20
C ILE A 121 11.72 -11.44 18.74
N ASP A 122 11.44 -10.17 18.43
CA ASP A 122 10.18 -9.54 18.83
C ASP A 122 9.08 -9.82 17.79
N PRO A 123 8.09 -10.68 18.09
CA PRO A 123 7.04 -11.01 17.15
C PRO A 123 6.11 -9.83 16.79
N GLU A 124 6.01 -8.82 17.66
CA GLU A 124 5.09 -7.69 17.47
C GLU A 124 5.68 -6.60 16.57
N LYS A 125 7.01 -6.57 16.40
CA LYS A 125 7.73 -5.65 15.50
C LYS A 125 8.10 -6.27 14.15
N LEU A 126 7.67 -7.50 13.89
CA LEU A 126 8.06 -8.31 12.71
C LEU A 126 7.63 -7.71 11.36
N SER A 127 6.70 -6.77 11.33
CA SER A 127 6.05 -6.32 10.09
C SER A 127 6.62 -5.04 9.48
N ILE A 128 7.66 -4.43 10.07
CA ILE A 128 7.96 -3.01 9.80
C ILE A 128 9.32 -2.75 9.14
N ASN A 129 10.19 -3.76 8.98
CA ASN A 129 11.47 -3.60 8.29
C ASN A 129 11.54 -4.50 7.06
N MET A 130 11.18 -3.97 5.89
CA MET A 130 11.22 -4.75 4.67
C MET A 130 11.61 -3.93 3.46
N ALA A 131 12.11 -4.66 2.46
CA ALA A 131 12.22 -4.20 1.10
C ALA A 131 11.46 -5.15 0.20
N GLU A 132 10.62 -4.60 -0.66
CA GLU A 132 9.75 -5.33 -1.56
C GLU A 132 10.08 -4.94 -3.00
N LEU A 133 10.18 -5.94 -3.85
CA LEU A 133 10.26 -5.75 -5.29
C LEU A 133 8.97 -6.24 -5.92
N ARG A 134 8.20 -5.30 -6.47
CA ARG A 134 6.89 -5.53 -7.07
C ARG A 134 7.02 -5.48 -8.59
N ALA A 135 6.61 -6.53 -9.28
CA ALA A 135 6.54 -6.57 -10.74
C ALA A 135 5.10 -6.30 -11.20
N ASN A 136 4.96 -5.49 -12.24
CA ASN A 136 3.67 -5.14 -12.84
C ASN A 136 2.67 -4.50 -11.87
N ASN A 137 3.18 -3.95 -10.77
CA ASN A 137 2.37 -3.42 -9.69
C ASN A 137 2.99 -2.12 -9.19
N LEU A 138 2.26 -1.03 -9.36
CA LEU A 138 2.73 0.33 -9.07
C LEU A 138 2.42 0.78 -7.63
N ARG A 139 1.94 -0.13 -6.78
CA ARG A 139 1.75 0.16 -5.35
C ARG A 139 3.07 0.64 -4.74
N GLY A 140 2.96 1.66 -3.89
CA GLY A 140 4.11 2.34 -3.30
C GLY A 140 4.52 3.60 -4.05
N VAL A 141 4.14 3.73 -5.33
CA VAL A 141 4.31 4.95 -6.14
C VAL A 141 2.96 5.60 -6.46
N LEU A 142 1.94 4.78 -6.73
CA LEU A 142 0.58 5.20 -7.03
C LEU A 142 -0.38 4.73 -5.93
N GLU A 143 -1.40 5.54 -5.68
CA GLU A 143 -2.55 5.18 -4.86
C GLU A 143 -3.86 5.57 -5.52
N GLU A 144 -4.77 4.61 -5.65
CA GLU A 144 -6.06 4.87 -6.27
C GLU A 144 -6.91 5.80 -5.40
N VAL A 145 -7.53 6.80 -6.03
CA VAL A 145 -8.32 7.81 -5.33
C VAL A 145 -9.81 7.41 -5.28
N ALA A 146 -10.36 6.92 -6.38
CA ALA A 146 -11.71 6.39 -6.45
C ALA A 146 -11.91 5.50 -7.69
N ASP A 147 -12.95 4.66 -7.64
CA ASP A 147 -13.32 3.70 -8.68
C ASP A 147 -14.41 4.22 -9.66
N SER A 148 -14.98 5.39 -9.39
CA SER A 148 -16.18 5.91 -10.07
C SER A 148 -15.93 7.13 -10.96
N PHE A 149 -14.66 7.45 -11.23
CA PHE A 149 -14.31 8.55 -12.11
C PHE A 149 -14.52 8.22 -13.59
N GLU A 150 -14.91 9.25 -14.35
CA GLU A 150 -15.08 9.17 -15.79
C GLU A 150 -14.33 10.29 -16.50
N LEU A 151 -13.74 9.94 -17.64
CA LEU A 151 -13.11 10.89 -18.53
C LEU A 151 -13.65 10.67 -19.94
N ASN A 152 -14.23 11.72 -20.53
CA ASN A 152 -14.91 11.67 -21.83
C ASN A 152 -15.99 10.56 -21.89
N GLY A 153 -16.77 10.40 -20.82
CA GLY A 153 -17.84 9.41 -20.73
C GLY A 153 -17.38 7.96 -20.59
N LYS A 154 -16.10 7.71 -20.32
CA LYS A 154 -15.56 6.37 -20.09
C LYS A 154 -15.05 6.25 -18.65
N PRO A 155 -15.35 5.15 -17.94
CA PRO A 155 -14.76 4.87 -16.64
C PRO A 155 -13.23 4.87 -16.74
N VAL A 156 -12.58 5.59 -15.84
CA VAL A 156 -11.12 5.64 -15.75
C VAL A 156 -10.71 5.49 -14.29
N ARG A 157 -9.58 4.80 -14.10
CA ARG A 157 -8.95 4.68 -12.80
C ARG A 157 -7.97 5.81 -12.62
N VAL A 158 -8.07 6.48 -11.49
CA VAL A 158 -7.29 7.69 -11.21
C VAL A 158 -6.46 7.45 -9.97
N PHE A 159 -5.20 7.83 -10.07
CA PHE A 159 -4.23 7.62 -9.02
C PHE A 159 -3.64 8.95 -8.57
N ARG A 160 -3.41 9.08 -7.27
CA ARG A 160 -2.45 10.05 -6.75
C ARG A 160 -1.04 9.48 -6.93
N LEU A 161 -0.13 10.29 -7.46
CA LEU A 161 1.28 9.98 -7.57
C LEU A 161 1.99 10.51 -6.32
N ALA A 162 2.80 9.67 -5.70
CA ALA A 162 3.65 10.07 -4.59
C ALA A 162 4.62 11.19 -4.97
N HIS A 163 5.08 11.98 -4.00
CA HIS A 163 6.02 13.05 -4.29
C HIS A 163 7.34 12.51 -4.85
N ALA A 164 7.82 13.15 -5.92
CA ALA A 164 9.08 12.79 -6.53
C ALA A 164 10.26 13.18 -5.62
N LEU A 165 11.19 12.25 -5.46
CA LEU A 165 12.46 12.47 -4.76
C LEU A 165 13.58 12.65 -5.77
N LYS A 166 14.51 13.56 -5.46
CA LYS A 166 15.75 13.68 -6.23
C LYS A 166 16.64 12.48 -5.93
N ASP A 167 16.77 11.55 -6.88
CA ASP A 167 17.72 10.44 -6.76
C ASP A 167 19.08 10.83 -7.34
N PRO A 168 20.18 10.75 -6.57
CA PRO A 168 21.52 11.07 -7.08
C PRO A 168 22.00 10.11 -8.19
N ARG A 169 21.36 8.96 -8.38
CA ARG A 169 21.68 7.96 -9.41
C ARG A 169 20.82 8.11 -10.67
N GLY A 170 19.86 9.04 -10.67
CA GLY A 170 19.00 9.31 -11.83
C GLY A 170 17.80 8.39 -12.00
N PHE A 171 17.46 7.56 -11.01
CA PHE A 171 16.25 6.74 -11.05
C PHE A 171 14.99 7.55 -10.70
N HIS A 172 13.82 7.09 -11.16
CA HIS A 172 12.53 7.64 -10.75
C HIS A 172 12.21 7.21 -9.32
N SER A 173 12.58 8.05 -8.36
CA SER A 173 12.38 7.78 -6.93
C SER A 173 11.27 8.64 -6.36
N PHE A 174 10.54 8.08 -5.40
CA PHE A 174 9.36 8.68 -4.79
C PHE A 174 9.35 8.45 -3.28
N GLU A 175 8.66 9.33 -2.56
CA GLU A 175 8.17 9.00 -1.21
C GLU A 175 7.33 7.73 -1.33
N GLY A 176 7.62 6.72 -0.52
CA GLY A 176 6.85 5.49 -0.59
C GLY A 176 5.47 5.70 0.04
N LEU A 177 4.42 5.28 -0.65
CA LEU A 177 3.06 5.32 -0.11
C LEU A 177 2.83 4.18 0.88
N GLY A 178 2.11 4.48 1.96
CA GLY A 178 1.62 3.51 2.96
C GLY A 178 2.46 3.39 4.23
N HIS A 179 3.69 3.90 4.26
CA HIS A 179 4.55 3.87 5.45
C HIS A 179 5.44 5.11 5.54
N ASP A 180 5.56 5.67 6.74
CA ASP A 180 6.51 6.74 7.05
C ASP A 180 7.95 6.27 6.74
N ASN A 181 8.81 7.19 6.30
CA ASN A 181 10.22 6.94 5.94
C ASN A 181 10.45 5.91 4.81
N SER A 182 9.40 5.56 4.07
CA SER A 182 9.53 4.66 2.93
C SER A 182 9.96 5.38 1.66
N ILE A 183 10.74 4.69 0.82
CA ILE A 183 11.16 5.17 -0.49
C ILE A 183 10.79 4.09 -1.51
N ALA A 184 10.18 4.52 -2.61
CA ALA A 184 9.89 3.67 -3.76
C ALA A 184 10.73 4.12 -4.96
N VAL A 185 11.36 3.16 -5.65
CA VAL A 185 12.09 3.39 -6.89
C VAL A 185 11.39 2.64 -8.01
N LEU A 186 10.96 3.36 -9.04
CA LEU A 186 10.28 2.83 -10.21
C LEU A 186 11.27 2.57 -11.35
N PHE A 187 11.27 1.35 -11.86
CA PHE A 187 11.99 0.94 -13.05
C PHE A 187 11.01 0.66 -14.18
N THR A 188 11.33 1.18 -15.35
CA THR A 188 10.50 1.10 -16.55
C THR A 188 11.34 0.71 -17.76
N HIS A 189 10.69 0.18 -18.81
CA HIS A 189 11.39 -0.04 -20.07
C HIS A 189 11.61 1.30 -20.76
N ASN A 190 12.85 1.52 -21.24
CA ASN A 190 13.27 2.72 -21.95
C ASN A 190 13.06 4.05 -21.19
N ASP A 191 13.00 4.02 -19.85
CA ASP A 191 12.80 5.21 -19.01
C ASP A 191 11.50 6.00 -19.35
N ILE A 192 10.52 5.32 -19.95
CA ILE A 192 9.18 5.86 -20.22
C ILE A 192 8.31 5.57 -18.99
N LEU A 193 7.50 6.53 -18.54
CA LEU A 193 6.61 6.31 -17.41
C LEU A 193 5.35 5.51 -17.83
N PRO A 194 4.85 4.59 -16.99
CA PRO A 194 3.67 3.78 -17.29
C PRO A 194 2.34 4.53 -17.06
N TYR A 195 2.42 5.84 -16.89
CA TYR A 195 1.31 6.73 -16.59
C TYR A 195 1.53 8.09 -17.23
N ARG A 196 0.44 8.85 -17.33
CA ARG A 196 0.48 10.26 -17.71
C ARG A 196 -0.22 11.12 -16.67
N TYR A 197 0.22 12.36 -16.55
CA TYR A 197 -0.48 13.37 -15.76
C TYR A 197 -1.86 13.66 -16.34
N LEU A 198 -2.85 13.79 -15.46
CA LEU A 198 -4.09 14.45 -15.79
C LEU A 198 -3.83 15.94 -15.92
N THR A 199 -4.35 16.54 -16.98
CA THR A 199 -4.38 18.00 -17.09
C THR A 199 -5.40 18.58 -16.10
N ARG A 200 -5.24 19.85 -15.74
CA ARG A 200 -6.23 20.58 -14.93
C ARG A 200 -7.63 20.48 -15.53
N LYS A 201 -7.76 20.59 -16.85
CA LYS A 201 -9.04 20.42 -17.56
C LYS A 201 -9.64 19.04 -17.35
N GLU A 202 -8.86 17.98 -17.56
CA GLU A 202 -9.34 16.60 -17.41
C GLU A 202 -9.77 16.33 -15.97
N TYR A 203 -8.98 16.77 -14.98
CA TYR A 203 -9.31 16.64 -13.57
C TYR A 203 -10.62 17.35 -13.24
N LEU A 204 -10.77 18.65 -13.59
CA LEU A 204 -12.00 19.42 -13.34
C LEU A 204 -13.23 18.78 -13.97
N SER A 205 -13.13 18.34 -15.23
CA SER A 205 -14.25 17.69 -15.93
C SER A 205 -14.68 16.41 -15.22
N MET A 206 -13.70 15.62 -14.79
CA MET A 206 -13.92 14.35 -14.11
C MET A 206 -14.56 14.53 -12.73
N ILE A 207 -14.05 15.45 -11.90
CA ILE A 207 -14.65 15.71 -10.58
C ILE A 207 -16.03 16.36 -10.72
N LYS A 208 -16.28 17.19 -11.75
CA LYS A 208 -17.61 17.73 -12.04
C LYS A 208 -18.63 16.63 -12.29
N THR A 209 -18.30 15.69 -13.18
CA THR A 209 -19.17 14.54 -13.47
C THR A 209 -19.40 13.67 -12.24
N TYR A 210 -18.37 13.48 -11.40
CA TYR A 210 -18.52 12.76 -10.14
C TYR A 210 -19.54 13.43 -9.21
N TRP A 211 -19.41 14.75 -8.98
CA TRP A 211 -20.33 15.50 -8.11
C TRP A 211 -21.76 15.55 -8.67
N GLU A 212 -21.94 15.75 -9.97
CA GLU A 212 -23.26 15.71 -10.62
C GLU A 212 -23.96 14.35 -10.41
N LYS A 213 -23.21 13.25 -10.52
CA LYS A 213 -23.73 11.90 -10.24
C LYS A 213 -24.04 11.70 -8.77
N LEU A 214 -23.17 12.15 -7.88
CA LEU A 214 -23.39 12.04 -6.43
C LEU A 214 -24.65 12.80 -6.03
N MET A 215 -24.88 14.00 -6.59
CA MET A 215 -26.10 14.77 -6.37
C MET A 215 -27.33 14.00 -6.84
N LYS A 216 -27.33 13.50 -8.07
CA LYS A 216 -28.44 12.72 -8.63
C LYS A 216 -28.74 11.47 -7.79
N ASN A 217 -27.71 10.73 -7.40
CA ASN A 217 -27.85 9.49 -6.63
C ASN A 217 -28.31 9.77 -5.20
N GLY A 218 -27.77 10.81 -4.55
CA GLY A 218 -28.18 11.20 -3.20
C GLY A 218 -29.63 11.69 -3.17
N MET A 219 -30.07 12.46 -4.17
CA MET A 219 -31.48 12.86 -4.30
C MET A 219 -32.40 11.65 -4.47
N ALA A 220 -32.01 10.68 -5.30
CA ALA A 220 -32.75 9.43 -5.49
C ALA A 220 -32.81 8.59 -4.20
N LEU A 221 -31.72 8.53 -3.42
CA LEU A 221 -31.68 7.80 -2.15
C LEU A 221 -32.65 8.41 -1.12
N VAL A 222 -32.74 9.74 -1.06
CA VAL A 222 -33.72 10.45 -0.22
C VAL A 222 -35.16 10.17 -0.69
N ASP A 223 -35.41 9.89 -1.95
CA ASP A 223 -36.74 9.47 -2.40
C ASP A 223 -37.01 7.97 -2.11
N GLU A 224 -36.00 7.12 -2.29
CA GLU A 224 -36.13 5.67 -2.05
C GLU A 224 -36.36 5.34 -0.57
N GLN A 225 -35.76 6.09 0.36
CA GLN A 225 -35.99 5.85 1.79
C GLN A 225 -37.47 6.06 2.20
N GLU A 226 -38.17 7.03 1.61
CA GLU A 226 -39.61 7.19 1.85
C GLU A 226 -40.39 5.98 1.33
N LYS A 227 -40.05 5.54 0.13
CA LYS A 227 -40.68 4.38 -0.51
C LYS A 227 -40.45 3.10 0.30
N GLN A 228 -39.25 2.88 0.84
CA GLN A 228 -38.97 1.74 1.71
C GLN A 228 -39.86 1.73 2.97
N ILE A 229 -40.11 2.90 3.58
CA ILE A 229 -41.01 3.01 4.73
C ILE A 229 -42.46 2.66 4.33
N LEU A 230 -42.92 3.15 3.18
CA LEU A 230 -44.25 2.84 2.64
C LEU A 230 -44.41 1.36 2.28
N ASP A 231 -43.38 0.74 1.71
CA ASP A 231 -43.36 -0.69 1.37
C ASP A 231 -43.42 -1.55 2.66
N MET A 232 -42.67 -1.17 3.70
CA MET A 232 -42.75 -1.81 5.01
C MET A 232 -44.15 -1.66 5.64
N GLU A 233 -44.80 -0.50 5.48
CA GLU A 233 -46.17 -0.28 5.94
C GLU A 233 -47.17 -1.18 5.20
N ALA A 234 -47.02 -1.32 3.88
CA ALA A 234 -47.85 -2.19 3.07
C ALA A 234 -47.69 -3.67 3.45
N SER A 235 -46.45 -4.12 3.64
CA SER A 235 -46.15 -5.47 4.16
C SER A 235 -46.72 -5.68 5.56
N ALA A 236 -46.58 -4.71 6.46
CA ALA A 236 -47.16 -4.77 7.80
C ALA A 236 -48.69 -4.97 7.78
N LYS A 237 -49.40 -4.27 6.88
CA LYS A 237 -50.85 -4.42 6.71
C LYS A 237 -51.26 -5.78 6.19
N LYS A 238 -50.45 -6.38 5.32
CA LYS A 238 -50.74 -7.63 4.62
C LYS A 238 -50.39 -8.85 5.46
N ASP A 239 -49.21 -8.86 6.06
CA ASP A 239 -48.57 -10.07 6.57
C ASP A 239 -48.74 -10.24 8.10
N TYR A 240 -49.23 -9.22 8.80
CA TYR A 240 -49.38 -9.22 10.26
C TYR A 240 -50.83 -8.89 10.68
N THR A 241 -51.24 -9.32 11.88
CA THR A 241 -52.58 -9.08 12.44
C THR A 241 -52.54 -8.69 13.92
N GLY A 242 -53.68 -8.24 14.46
CA GLY A 242 -53.84 -7.91 15.87
C GLY A 242 -52.94 -6.78 16.37
N GLU A 243 -52.60 -6.84 17.66
CA GLU A 243 -51.81 -5.83 18.36
C GLU A 243 -50.41 -5.61 17.75
N LEU A 244 -49.79 -6.68 17.24
CA LEU A 244 -48.48 -6.58 16.58
C LEU A 244 -48.54 -5.70 15.33
N ARG A 245 -49.55 -5.90 14.47
CA ARG A 245 -49.77 -5.03 13.29
C ARG A 245 -49.97 -3.59 13.71
N GLU A 246 -50.82 -3.34 14.71
CA GLU A 246 -51.15 -1.98 15.15
C GLU A 246 -49.90 -1.25 15.67
N ASN A 247 -49.07 -1.94 16.47
CA ASN A 247 -47.82 -1.39 16.96
C ASN A 247 -46.82 -1.09 15.83
N MET A 248 -46.67 -2.00 14.86
CA MET A 248 -45.80 -1.79 13.69
C MET A 248 -46.25 -0.59 12.85
N LEU A 249 -47.56 -0.48 12.57
CA LEU A 249 -48.10 0.62 11.78
C LEU A 249 -47.96 1.96 12.50
N LYS A 250 -48.12 1.99 13.83
CA LYS A 250 -47.89 3.20 14.62
C LYS A 250 -46.45 3.68 14.52
N GLU A 251 -45.49 2.76 14.65
CA GLU A 251 -44.06 3.07 14.55
C GLU A 251 -43.68 3.54 13.14
N LEU A 252 -44.10 2.82 12.10
CA LEU A 252 -43.82 3.19 10.70
C LEU A 252 -44.43 4.55 10.33
N ASN A 253 -45.63 4.86 10.81
CA ASN A 253 -46.24 6.19 10.61
C ASN A 253 -45.44 7.29 11.30
N SER A 254 -44.97 7.06 12.54
CA SER A 254 -44.10 8.00 13.26
C SER A 254 -42.79 8.22 12.49
N GLN A 255 -42.16 7.15 12.01
CA GLN A 255 -40.95 7.23 11.19
C GLN A 255 -41.19 7.99 9.89
N LEU A 256 -42.28 7.71 9.17
CA LEU A 256 -42.64 8.39 7.94
C LEU A 256 -42.89 9.89 8.15
N GLU A 257 -43.60 10.27 9.22
CA GLU A 257 -43.85 11.67 9.55
C GLU A 257 -42.54 12.40 9.89
N GLN A 258 -41.70 11.80 10.73
CA GLN A 258 -40.38 12.34 11.07
C GLN A 258 -39.49 12.46 9.84
N TYR A 259 -39.55 11.48 8.94
CA TYR A 259 -38.80 11.48 7.69
C TYR A 259 -39.24 12.64 6.80
N ARG A 260 -40.55 12.77 6.53
CA ARG A 260 -41.12 13.85 5.70
C ARG A 260 -40.80 15.24 6.24
N LYS A 261 -40.83 15.43 7.56
CA LYS A 261 -40.41 16.68 8.21
C LYS A 261 -38.96 17.06 7.90
N ARG A 262 -38.07 16.08 7.80
CA ARG A 262 -36.63 16.28 7.53
C ARG A 262 -36.26 16.21 6.06
N LYS A 263 -37.08 15.57 5.21
CA LYS A 263 -36.80 15.30 3.79
C LYS A 263 -36.41 16.55 3.02
N GLY A 264 -37.18 17.64 3.16
CA GLY A 264 -36.89 18.91 2.49
C GLY A 264 -35.54 19.50 2.92
N ALA A 265 -35.27 19.52 4.23
CA ALA A 265 -34.00 19.99 4.77
C ALA A 265 -32.81 19.11 4.33
N ASN A 266 -32.99 17.79 4.29
CA ASN A 266 -31.97 16.85 3.82
C ASN A 266 -31.65 17.06 2.33
N LYS A 267 -32.67 17.23 1.48
CA LYS A 267 -32.47 17.54 0.06
C LYS A 267 -31.76 18.87 -0.11
N GLN A 268 -32.19 19.91 0.60
CA GLN A 268 -31.58 21.23 0.53
C GLN A 268 -30.11 21.21 1.00
N HIS A 269 -29.80 20.49 2.07
CA HIS A 269 -28.44 20.36 2.58
C HIS A 269 -27.52 19.61 1.61
N LEU A 270 -28.03 18.53 0.99
CA LEU A 270 -27.30 17.81 -0.05
C LEU A 270 -27.05 18.70 -1.28
N ASP A 271 -28.10 19.40 -1.74
CA ASP A 271 -28.06 20.31 -2.89
C ASP A 271 -27.04 21.43 -2.67
N SER A 272 -27.12 22.13 -1.53
CA SER A 272 -26.22 23.26 -1.27
C SER A 272 -24.76 22.84 -1.13
N GLY A 273 -24.50 21.70 -0.48
CA GLY A 273 -23.14 21.17 -0.33
C GLY A 273 -22.51 20.81 -1.67
N ILE A 274 -23.24 20.09 -2.53
CA ILE A 274 -22.70 19.68 -3.84
C ILE A 274 -22.67 20.85 -4.82
N GLN A 275 -23.67 21.73 -4.81
CA GLN A 275 -23.69 22.92 -5.67
C GLN A 275 -22.49 23.83 -5.39
N GLN A 276 -22.08 23.99 -4.13
CA GLN A 276 -20.87 24.75 -3.79
C GLN A 276 -19.59 24.16 -4.44
N GLU A 277 -19.50 22.83 -4.52
CA GLU A 277 -18.38 22.17 -5.21
C GLU A 277 -18.45 22.37 -6.72
N LEU A 278 -19.64 22.24 -7.32
CA LEU A 278 -19.87 22.50 -8.75
C LEU A 278 -19.54 23.95 -9.13
N ASP A 279 -19.97 24.91 -8.32
CA ASP A 279 -19.69 26.34 -8.52
C ASP A 279 -18.19 26.63 -8.47
N SER A 280 -17.47 25.97 -7.56
CA SER A 280 -16.00 26.10 -7.43
C SER A 280 -15.28 25.55 -8.67
N ILE A 281 -15.80 24.47 -9.26
CA ILE A 281 -15.27 23.89 -10.49
C ILE A 281 -15.58 24.77 -11.70
N ASP A 282 -16.80 25.29 -11.80
CA ASP A 282 -17.21 26.18 -12.90
C ASP A 282 -16.48 27.52 -12.84
N TYR A 283 -16.23 28.03 -11.64
CA TYR A 283 -15.34 29.17 -11.43
C TYR A 283 -13.94 28.87 -11.99
N ALA A 284 -13.36 27.71 -11.69
CA ALA A 284 -12.04 27.34 -12.19
C ALA A 284 -11.99 27.25 -13.72
N PHE A 285 -13.01 26.67 -14.37
CA PHE A 285 -13.11 26.66 -15.83
C PHE A 285 -13.18 28.05 -16.46
N LYS A 286 -13.85 29.00 -15.79
CA LYS A 286 -14.02 30.37 -16.27
C LYS A 286 -12.76 31.22 -16.10
N HIS A 287 -11.97 30.97 -15.06
CA HIS A 287 -10.86 31.85 -14.68
C HIS A 287 -9.49 31.35 -15.12
N TYR A 288 -9.29 30.03 -15.31
CA TYR A 288 -8.05 29.53 -15.88
C TYR A 288 -8.02 29.72 -17.40
N SER A 289 -6.88 30.18 -17.91
CA SER A 289 -6.61 30.22 -19.34
C SER A 289 -6.48 28.81 -19.94
N ASP A 290 -6.63 28.70 -21.26
CA ASP A 290 -6.39 27.44 -21.98
C ASP A 290 -4.99 26.86 -21.77
N LYS A 291 -4.00 27.73 -21.54
CA LYS A 291 -2.62 27.30 -21.24
C LYS A 291 -2.56 26.65 -19.86
N GLU A 292 -3.10 27.31 -18.85
CA GLU A 292 -3.14 26.78 -17.48
C GLU A 292 -3.95 25.48 -17.43
N LEU A 293 -5.08 25.40 -18.13
CA LEU A 293 -5.91 24.20 -18.18
C LEU A 293 -5.20 22.97 -18.78
N ARG A 294 -4.10 23.15 -19.51
CA ARG A 294 -3.25 22.06 -20.05
C ARG A 294 -2.11 21.65 -19.11
N GLU A 295 -1.86 22.42 -18.06
CA GLU A 295 -0.85 22.05 -17.05
C GLU A 295 -1.32 20.83 -16.24
N PRO A 296 -0.40 20.07 -15.63
CA PRO A 296 -0.76 18.99 -14.72
C PRO A 296 -1.66 19.45 -13.56
N ALA A 297 -2.61 18.60 -13.18
CA ALA A 297 -3.48 18.79 -12.03
C ALA A 297 -2.74 18.43 -10.74
N ILE A 298 -2.63 19.40 -9.83
CA ILE A 298 -2.05 19.24 -8.49
C ILE A 298 -3.03 19.83 -7.45
N PRO A 299 -4.18 19.19 -7.21
CA PRO A 299 -5.07 19.60 -6.13
C PRO A 299 -4.48 19.21 -4.77
N LYS A 300 -5.03 19.79 -3.71
CA LYS A 300 -4.79 19.32 -2.34
C LYS A 300 -5.49 17.97 -2.13
N ALA A 301 -4.92 17.07 -1.33
CA ALA A 301 -5.46 15.74 -1.04
C ALA A 301 -6.68 15.73 -0.10
N ASP A 302 -7.56 16.72 -0.23
CA ASP A 302 -8.81 16.84 0.53
C ASP A 302 -9.98 16.34 -0.35
N ASP A 303 -11.09 15.90 0.25
CA ASP A 303 -12.29 15.41 -0.47
C ASP A 303 -12.99 16.48 -1.33
N VAL A 304 -12.47 17.70 -1.33
CA VAL A 304 -13.18 18.90 -1.71
C VAL A 304 -12.25 19.80 -2.53
N TYR A 305 -12.70 20.23 -3.70
CA TYR A 305 -11.86 20.99 -4.60
C TYR A 305 -11.76 22.45 -4.14
N ARG A 306 -10.53 22.89 -3.88
CA ARG A 306 -10.21 24.25 -3.41
C ARG A 306 -9.23 24.99 -4.30
N GLY A 307 -8.97 24.48 -5.51
CA GLY A 307 -7.98 25.01 -6.42
C GLY A 307 -6.82 24.04 -6.66
N PHE A 308 -5.91 24.47 -7.55
CA PHE A 308 -4.64 23.79 -7.78
C PHE A 308 -3.53 24.49 -7.00
N ILE A 309 -2.64 23.71 -6.43
CA ILE A 309 -1.49 24.15 -5.64
C ILE A 309 -0.21 23.54 -6.24
N THR A 310 0.93 23.72 -5.58
CA THR A 310 2.19 23.08 -5.95
C THR A 310 2.49 21.86 -5.07
N GLU A 311 3.40 20.99 -5.50
CA GLU A 311 3.91 19.90 -4.65
C GLU A 311 4.53 20.43 -3.34
N LYS A 312 5.19 21.59 -3.38
CA LYS A 312 5.78 22.23 -2.19
C LYS A 312 4.74 22.65 -1.15
N GLU A 313 3.51 22.88 -1.59
CA GLU A 313 2.37 23.22 -0.73
C GLU A 313 1.61 21.95 -0.26
N GLY A 314 2.15 20.75 -0.56
CA GLY A 314 1.58 19.47 -0.18
C GLY A 314 0.52 18.91 -1.14
N GLY A 315 0.48 19.41 -2.38
CA GLY A 315 -0.41 18.89 -3.42
C GLY A 315 0.19 17.67 -4.13
N PHE A 316 -0.69 16.82 -4.67
CA PHE A 316 -0.29 15.59 -5.35
C PHE A 316 -0.63 15.66 -6.84
N TYR A 317 0.23 15.14 -7.71
CA TYR A 317 -0.15 14.92 -9.09
C TYR A 317 -1.21 13.82 -9.19
N PHE A 318 -2.20 14.05 -10.03
CA PHE A 318 -3.16 13.02 -10.41
C PHE A 318 -2.77 12.44 -11.77
N VAL A 319 -2.77 11.12 -11.86
CA VAL A 319 -2.33 10.40 -13.05
C VAL A 319 -3.32 9.30 -13.43
N ILE A 320 -3.25 8.89 -14.70
CA ILE A 320 -3.90 7.67 -15.18
C ILE A 320 -2.85 6.79 -15.84
N LEU A 321 -3.07 5.47 -15.81
CA LEU A 321 -2.18 4.52 -16.47
C LEU A 321 -2.20 4.72 -17.99
N ASP A 322 -1.02 4.73 -18.61
CA ASP A 322 -0.89 4.80 -20.05
C ASP A 322 -1.01 3.39 -20.63
N SER A 323 -2.17 3.08 -21.20
CA SER A 323 -2.42 1.77 -21.81
C SER A 323 -1.47 1.43 -22.96
N SER A 324 -0.84 2.43 -23.59
CA SER A 324 0.11 2.24 -24.70
C SER A 324 1.49 1.81 -24.23
N TYR A 325 1.84 2.03 -22.96
CA TYR A 325 3.08 1.58 -22.36
C TYR A 325 3.15 0.05 -22.25
N PHE A 326 2.00 -0.59 -21.96
CA PHE A 326 1.93 -2.03 -21.66
C PHE A 326 1.75 -2.88 -22.92
N LYS A 327 2.81 -3.60 -23.29
CA LYS A 327 2.86 -4.57 -24.38
C LYS A 327 1.96 -5.76 -24.07
N LYS A 328 1.05 -6.07 -24.99
CA LYS A 328 0.08 -7.18 -24.85
C LYS A 328 0.58 -8.52 -25.37
N ASN A 329 1.68 -8.52 -26.11
CA ASN A 329 2.27 -9.69 -26.76
C ASN A 329 3.36 -10.36 -25.91
N LEU A 330 3.71 -9.80 -24.75
CA LEU A 330 4.63 -10.44 -23.82
C LEU A 330 3.92 -11.54 -23.03
N PRO A 331 4.65 -12.58 -22.59
CA PRO A 331 4.10 -13.56 -21.64
C PRO A 331 3.57 -12.86 -20.39
N SER A 332 2.50 -13.38 -19.80
CA SER A 332 1.85 -12.74 -18.65
C SER A 332 2.73 -12.61 -17.40
N TYR A 333 3.83 -13.37 -17.29
CA TYR A 333 4.78 -13.27 -16.18
C TYR A 333 5.90 -12.24 -16.41
N ALA A 334 6.03 -11.68 -17.63
CA ALA A 334 7.07 -10.71 -17.95
C ALA A 334 6.84 -9.41 -17.17
N ALA A 335 7.88 -8.93 -16.48
CA ALA A 335 7.82 -7.67 -15.75
C ALA A 335 7.97 -6.50 -16.73
N GLN A 336 6.96 -5.66 -16.90
CA GLN A 336 7.04 -4.43 -17.70
C GLN A 336 7.32 -3.20 -16.85
N THR A 337 7.06 -3.29 -15.55
CA THR A 337 7.45 -2.33 -14.53
C THR A 337 7.96 -3.08 -13.32
N LEU A 338 8.90 -2.47 -12.60
CA LEU A 338 9.36 -2.93 -11.31
C LEU A 338 9.33 -1.78 -10.31
N VAL A 339 8.85 -2.01 -9.10
CA VAL A 339 8.91 -1.05 -7.99
C VAL A 339 9.69 -1.68 -6.86
N LEU A 340 10.86 -1.11 -6.52
CA LEU A 340 11.59 -1.44 -5.30
C LEU A 340 11.15 -0.45 -4.22
N GLN A 341 10.34 -0.92 -3.27
CA GLN A 341 9.95 -0.15 -2.09
C GLN A 341 10.72 -0.63 -0.88
N SER A 342 11.22 0.28 -0.05
CA SER A 342 11.85 -0.07 1.23
C SER A 342 11.32 0.80 2.35
N TYR A 343 11.07 0.20 3.50
CA TYR A 343 10.63 0.91 4.71
C TYR A 343 11.20 0.23 5.97
N TYR A 344 11.40 1.03 7.02
CA TYR A 344 12.01 0.58 8.28
C TYR A 344 11.60 1.46 9.45
N LEU A 345 11.78 0.92 10.65
CA LEU A 345 11.73 1.69 11.89
C LEU A 345 13.12 2.21 12.25
N GLU A 346 13.24 3.53 12.40
CA GLU A 346 14.50 4.18 12.80
C GLU A 346 14.98 3.75 14.19
N THR A 347 14.08 3.23 15.02
CA THR A 347 14.37 2.78 16.40
C THR A 347 15.08 1.43 16.47
N GLU A 348 15.30 0.75 15.34
CA GLU A 348 15.97 -0.55 15.29
C GLU A 348 17.33 -0.46 14.56
N PRO A 349 18.46 -0.44 15.30
CA PRO A 349 19.79 -0.22 14.72
C PRO A 349 20.17 -1.21 13.61
N GLY A 350 19.81 -2.49 13.75
CA GLY A 350 20.09 -3.48 12.72
C GLY A 350 19.21 -3.34 11.48
N ALA A 351 17.98 -2.82 11.62
CA ALA A 351 17.10 -2.53 10.49
C ALA A 351 17.62 -1.35 9.65
N LEU A 352 18.20 -0.34 10.32
CA LEU A 352 18.85 0.78 9.66
C LEU A 352 20.03 0.29 8.79
N SER A 353 20.87 -0.60 9.32
CA SER A 353 21.98 -1.21 8.56
C SER A 353 21.48 -1.95 7.32
N TRP A 354 20.43 -2.76 7.48
CA TRP A 354 19.77 -3.48 6.39
C TRP A 354 19.25 -2.54 5.30
N VAL A 355 18.43 -1.54 5.65
CA VAL A 355 17.84 -0.64 4.65
C VAL A 355 18.91 0.24 4.01
N LYS A 356 19.93 0.66 4.76
CA LYS A 356 21.09 1.36 4.19
C LYS A 356 21.78 0.50 3.13
N ALA A 357 22.02 -0.78 3.42
CA ALA A 357 22.60 -1.71 2.45
C ALA A 357 21.74 -1.84 1.19
N ILE A 358 20.41 -1.92 1.33
CA ILE A 358 19.50 -1.92 0.18
C ILE A 358 19.56 -0.60 -0.60
N ARG A 359 19.53 0.55 0.08
CA ARG A 359 19.57 1.84 -0.61
C ARG A 359 20.90 2.08 -1.33
N GLU A 360 22.02 1.65 -0.75
CA GLU A 360 23.36 2.00 -1.26
C GLU A 360 23.98 0.94 -2.16
N LYS A 361 23.70 -0.35 -1.91
CA LYS A 361 24.40 -1.48 -2.55
C LYS A 361 23.50 -2.33 -3.43
N PHE A 362 22.20 -2.07 -3.48
CA PHE A 362 21.32 -2.85 -4.33
C PHE A 362 21.71 -2.69 -5.80
N PRO A 363 21.79 -3.80 -6.57
CA PRO A 363 22.27 -3.75 -7.95
C PRO A 363 21.18 -3.28 -8.92
N TYR A 364 20.87 -1.97 -8.87
CA TYR A 364 19.82 -1.32 -9.66
C TYR A 364 19.91 -1.56 -11.16
N ASP A 365 21.11 -1.47 -11.74
CA ASP A 365 21.29 -1.70 -13.18
C ASP A 365 20.94 -3.14 -13.59
N LYS A 366 21.31 -4.12 -12.75
CA LYS A 366 20.94 -5.52 -12.99
C LYS A 366 19.43 -5.70 -12.92
N LEU A 367 18.76 -5.05 -11.98
CA LEU A 367 17.30 -5.07 -11.88
C LEU A 367 16.64 -4.52 -13.15
N LYS A 368 17.11 -3.38 -13.67
CA LYS A 368 16.60 -2.77 -14.91
C LYS A 368 16.69 -3.73 -16.10
N THR A 369 17.71 -4.59 -16.15
CA THR A 369 17.83 -5.59 -17.23
C THR A 369 16.82 -6.73 -17.17
N LEU A 370 16.01 -6.84 -16.11
CA LEU A 370 15.00 -7.90 -15.96
C LEU A 370 13.62 -7.49 -16.51
N ILE A 371 13.46 -6.24 -16.94
CA ILE A 371 12.23 -5.76 -17.56
C ILE A 371 12.09 -6.34 -18.97
N ASP A 372 10.85 -6.67 -19.36
CA ASP A 372 10.42 -7.25 -20.64
C ASP A 372 11.00 -8.64 -20.95
N LYS A 373 11.52 -9.37 -19.95
CA LYS A 373 12.12 -10.70 -20.11
C LYS A 373 11.23 -11.86 -19.68
#